data_AF-A0A2D6ZBJ8-F1
#
_entry.id   AF-A0A2D6ZBJ8-F1
#
_cell.length_a   1.000
_cell.length_b   1.000
_cell.length_c   1.000
_cell.angle_alpha   90.00
_cell.angle_beta   90.00
_cell.angle_gamma   90.00
#
_symmetry.space_group_name_H-M   'P 1'
#
loop_
_entity.id
_entity.type
_entity.pdbx_description
1 polymer ?
#
loop_
_entity_poly.entity_id
_entity_poly.type
_entity_poly.pdbx_seq_one_letter_code
_entity_poly.pdbx_strand_id
1 'polypeptide(L)' 'MNGDFVYTSANDGTSLIRPVTARAETWFKKNNIISKVIDNTEDYYVIKSVDGPDLCQKIRESGMDFTS' A
#
# COMPACT_ATOMS: atom_id res chain seq x y z
N MET A 1 9.90 13.86 -7.28
CA MET A 1 8.45 13.81 -7.00
C MET A 1 8.27 12.73 -5.95
N ASN A 2 7.81 13.08 -4.75
CA ASN A 2 7.50 12.07 -3.72
C ASN A 2 6.16 11.45 -4.11
N GLY A 3 6.13 10.13 -4.31
CA GLY A 3 4.88 9.41 -4.57
C GLY A 3 4.01 9.33 -3.32
N ASP A 4 2.75 8.95 -3.52
CA ASP A 4 1.74 8.82 -2.46
C ASP A 4 1.90 7.53 -1.64
N PHE A 5 2.43 6.46 -2.25
CA PHE A 5 2.66 5.18 -1.60
C PHE A 5 4.09 4.69 -1.81
N VAL A 6 4.63 3.95 -0.83
CA VAL A 6 5.72 3.01 -1.05
C VAL A 6 5.10 1.61 -1.15
N TYR A 7 5.51 0.83 -2.14
CA TYR A 7 5.12 -0.57 -2.29
C TYR A 7 6.32 -1.44 -2.64
N THR A 8 6.53 -2.52 -1.90
CA THR A 8 7.64 -3.47 -2.14
C THR A 8 7.14 -4.89 -1.93
N SER A 9 7.49 -5.80 -2.84
CA SER A 9 7.24 -7.24 -2.67
C SER A 9 8.41 -7.89 -1.95
N ALA A 10 8.16 -8.61 -0.86
CA ALA A 10 9.22 -9.19 -0.02
C ALA A 10 9.70 -10.58 -0.48
N ASN A 11 9.24 -11.08 -1.65
CA ASN A 11 9.58 -12.40 -2.22
C ASN A 11 9.37 -13.59 -1.27
N ASP A 12 8.60 -13.40 -0.22
CA ASP A 12 8.26 -14.37 0.84
C ASP A 12 6.74 -14.66 0.89
N GLY A 13 6.00 -14.19 -0.11
CA GLY A 13 4.53 -14.25 -0.16
C GLY A 13 3.83 -13.06 0.49
N THR A 14 4.59 -12.07 0.97
CA THR A 14 4.07 -10.80 1.48
C THR A 14 4.52 -9.59 0.66
N SER A 15 3.78 -8.51 0.79
CA SER A 15 4.13 -7.20 0.26
C SER A 15 4.03 -6.16 1.36
N LEU A 16 4.96 -5.21 1.33
CA LEU A 16 5.02 -4.06 2.21
C LEU A 16 4.38 -2.86 1.51
N ILE A 17 3.49 -2.17 2.21
CA ILE A 17 2.87 -0.94 1.73
C ILE A 17 2.90 0.13 2.81
N ARG A 18 3.21 1.37 2.42
CA ARG A 18 3.17 2.54 3.30
C ARG A 18 2.57 3.75 2.59
N PRO A 19 1.48 4.35 3.07
CA PRO A 19 1.07 5.67 2.63
C PRO A 19 2.09 6.73 3.08
N VAL A 20 2.48 7.63 2.18
CA VAL A 20 3.50 8.67 2.42
C VAL A 20 2.86 10.05 2.57
N THR A 21 1.75 10.30 1.88
CA THR A 21 1.03 11.58 1.90
C THR A 21 -0.25 11.50 2.73
N ALA A 22 -0.74 12.64 3.23
CA ALA A 22 -2.03 12.70 3.94
C ALA A 22 -3.22 12.22 3.08
N ARG A 23 -3.15 12.44 1.77
CA ARG A 23 -4.15 11.94 0.81
C ARG A 23 -4.09 10.42 0.72
N ALA A 24 -2.89 9.84 0.63
CA ALA A 24 -2.69 8.39 0.63
C ALA A 24 -3.23 7.74 1.90
N GLU A 25 -2.94 8.31 3.08
CA GLU A 25 -3.48 7.81 4.35
C GLU A 25 -5.01 7.85 4.39
N THR A 26 -5.60 8.96 3.94
CA THR A 26 -7.05 9.12 3.90
C THR A 26 -7.69 8.09 2.97
N TRP A 27 -7.10 7.88 1.79
CA TRP A 27 -7.56 6.87 0.85
C TRP A 27 -7.42 5.45 1.41
N PHE A 28 -6.29 5.15 2.06
CA PHE A 28 -6.02 3.84 2.65
C PHE A 28 -7.06 3.49 3.73
N LYS A 29 -7.40 4.44 4.60
CA LYS A 29 -8.46 4.30 5.62
C LYS A 29 -9.85 4.18 4.97
N LYS A 30 -10.17 5.04 3.99
CA LYS A 30 -11.47 5.05 3.31
C LYS A 30 -11.76 3.75 2.56
N ASN A 31 -10.74 3.13 1.96
CA ASN A 31 -10.88 1.86 1.25
C ASN A 31 -10.71 0.64 2.16
N ASN A 32 -10.65 0.85 3.49
CA ASN A 32 -10.53 -0.21 4.49
C ASN A 32 -9.34 -1.16 4.22
N ILE A 33 -8.22 -0.66 3.71
CA ILE A 33 -7.06 -1.53 3.38
C ILE A 33 -6.49 -2.19 4.64
N ILE A 34 -6.71 -1.59 5.81
CA ILE A 34 -6.37 -2.17 7.11
C ILE A 34 -6.94 -3.58 7.31
N SER A 35 -8.08 -3.93 6.69
CA SER A 35 -8.65 -5.28 6.80
C SER A 35 -7.87 -6.35 6.01
N LYS A 36 -6.99 -5.94 5.10
CA LYS A 36 -6.10 -6.83 4.33
C LYS A 36 -4.70 -6.94 4.94
N VAL A 37 -4.41 -6.14 5.97
CA VAL A 37 -3.14 -6.15 6.68
C VAL A 37 -3.06 -7.39 7.55
N ILE A 38 -1.99 -8.16 7.39
CA ILE A 38 -1.72 -9.38 8.16
C ILE A 38 -0.73 -9.15 9.30
N ASP A 39 0.10 -8.12 9.18
CA ASP A 39 1.09 -7.71 10.16
C ASP A 39 1.50 -6.26 9.90
N ASN A 40 2.18 -5.61 10.84
CA ASN A 40 2.71 -4.27 10.66
C ASN A 40 4.08 -4.11 11.32
N THR A 41 4.97 -3.39 10.66
CA THR A 41 6.24 -2.93 11.23
C THR A 41 6.09 -1.49 11.72
N GLU A 42 7.17 -0.90 12.22
CA GLU A 42 7.19 0.53 12.59
C GLU A 42 6.87 1.44 11.39
N ASP A 43 7.29 1.03 10.19
CA ASP A 43 7.16 1.84 8.98
C ASP A 43 6.09 1.32 8.00
N TYR A 44 5.85 0.01 7.92
CA TYR A 44 5.09 -0.60 6.83
C TYR A 44 3.93 -1.46 7.31
N TYR A 45 2.85 -1.47 6.52
CA TYR A 45 1.82 -2.49 6.61
C TYR A 45 2.21 -3.69 5.75
N VAL A 46 2.08 -4.88 6.30
CA VAL A 46 2.33 -6.14 5.61
C VAL A 46 1.00 -6.68 5.11
N ILE A 47 0.91 -6.96 3.81
CA ILE A 47 -0.23 -7.59 3.16
C ILE A 47 0.22 -8.87 2.45
N LYS A 48 -0.73 -9.74 2.08
CA LYS A 48 -0.40 -10.90 1.23
C LYS A 48 -0.05 -10.44 -0.19
N SER A 49 0.98 -11.01 -0.80
CA SER A 49 1.36 -10.66 -2.17
C SER A 49 0.25 -10.91 -3.19
N VAL A 50 -0.66 -11.87 -2.93
CA VAL A 50 -1.80 -12.17 -3.80
C VAL A 50 -2.80 -11.00 -3.92
N ASP A 51 -2.91 -10.16 -2.88
CA ASP A 51 -3.75 -8.96 -2.88
C ASP A 51 -3.04 -7.74 -3.49
N GLY A 52 -1.72 -7.83 -3.66
CA GLY A 52 -0.85 -6.75 -4.10
C GLY A 52 -1.21 -6.16 -5.48
N PRO A 53 -1.36 -6.98 -6.54
CA PRO A 53 -1.67 -6.48 -7.88
C PRO A 53 -2.97 -5.66 -7.94
N ASP A 54 -4.06 -6.16 -7.33
CA ASP A 54 -5.36 -5.48 -7.26
C ASP A 54 -5.25 -4.16 -6.47
N LEU A 55 -4.53 -4.16 -5.35
CA LEU A 55 -4.29 -2.95 -4.56
C LEU A 55 -3.50 -1.90 -5.36
N CYS A 56 -2.43 -2.32 -6.05
CA CYS A 56 -1.63 -1.42 -6.86
C CYS A 56 -2.41 -0.82 -8.03
N GLN A 57 -3.31 -1.59 -8.64
CA GLN A 57 -4.21 -1.09 -9.68
C GLN A 57 -5.17 -0.04 -9.12
N LYS A 58 -5.83 -0.33 -7.99
CA LYS A 58 -6.75 0.62 -7.33
C LYS A 58 -6.09 1.94 -6.95
N ILE A 59 -4.84 1.88 -6.48
CA ILE A 59 -4.06 3.09 -6.16
C ILE A 59 -3.82 3.92 -7.44
N ARG A 60 -3.42 3.29 -8.55
CA ARG A 60 -3.21 4.00 -9.82
C ARG A 60 -4.50 4.59 -10.39
N GLU A 61 -5.59 3.84 -10.36
CA GLU A 61 -6.92 4.29 -10.81
C GLU A 61 -7.44 5.48 -10.00
N SER A 62 -7.01 5.61 -8.74
CA SER A 62 -7.34 6.76 -7.90
C SER A 62 -6.49 8.02 -8.18
N GLY A 63 -5.58 7.96 -9.16
CA GLY A 63 -4.67 9.06 -9.51
C GLY A 63 -3.65 9.34 -8.42
N MET A 64 -3.15 8.29 -7.77
CA MET A 64 -2.07 8.33 -6.80
C MET A 64 -0.87 7.56 -7.36
N ASP A 65 0.35 7.97 -6.98
CA ASP A 65 1.58 7.42 -7.54
C ASP A 65 2.43 6.69 -6.50
N PHE A 66 3.36 5.87 -6.96
CA PHE A 66 4.31 5.17 -6.10
C PHE A 66 5.65 5.91 -6.05
N THR A 67 6.26 5.95 -4.87
CA THR A 67 7.66 6.36 -4.71
C THR A 67 8.55 5.18 -5.10
N SER A 68 9.57 5.47 -5.91
CA SER A 68 10.59 4.49 -6.32
C SER A 68 11.66 4.28 -5.26
#